data_AF-A0A832JY03-F1
#
_entry.id   AF-A0A832JY03-F1
#
_cell.length_a   1.000
_cell.length_b   1.000
_cell.length_c   1.000
_cell.angle_alpha   90.00
_cell.angle_beta   90.00
_cell.angle_gamma   90.00
#
_symmetry.space_group_name_H-M   'P 1'
#
loop_
_entity.id
_entity.type
_entity.pdbx_description
1 polymer ?
#
loop_
_entity_poly.entity_id
_entity_poly.type
_entity_poly.pdbx_seq_one_letter_code
_entity_poly.pdbx_strand_id
1 'polypeptide(L)'
;MQMQDEMKKVIKRRQRLIQIWPFIALTLAGMMAAFYIWAFIKQPVLVNPLHVVSLMQTGGLDSTTQALLAVTAPMLLLVVGALALLLLLFVSVGLINEGRLMRVLEKNMKN
;
A
#
# COMPACT_ATOMS: atom_id res chain seq x y z
N MET A 1 -10.23 -38.79 -11.31
CA MET A 1 -11.40 -37.95 -10.95
C MET A 1 -11.11 -37.04 -9.74
N GLN A 2 -10.58 -37.54 -8.62
CA GLN A 2 -10.20 -36.72 -7.43
C GLN A 2 -9.28 -35.52 -7.73
N MET A 3 -8.31 -35.66 -8.65
CA MET A 3 -7.35 -34.59 -8.95
C MET A 3 -7.98 -33.40 -9.69
N GLN A 4 -9.06 -33.60 -10.46
CA GLN A 4 -9.78 -32.51 -11.14
C GLN A 4 -10.66 -31.71 -10.17
N ASP A 5 -11.22 -32.34 -9.14
CA ASP A 5 -12.10 -31.66 -8.17
C ASP A 5 -11.31 -30.82 -7.16
N GLU A 6 -10.13 -31.29 -6.73
CA GLU A 6 -9.21 -30.50 -5.89
C GLU A 6 -8.66 -29.29 -6.66
N MET A 7 -8.32 -29.47 -7.95
CA MET A 7 -7.86 -28.37 -8.81
C MET A 7 -8.95 -27.29 -9.01
N LYS A 8 -10.22 -27.70 -9.18
CA LYS A 8 -11.36 -26.76 -9.24
C LYS A 8 -11.57 -25.99 -7.93
N LYS A 9 -11.35 -26.61 -6.77
CA LYS A 9 -11.43 -25.92 -5.46
C LYS A 9 -10.34 -24.86 -5.31
N VAL A 10 -9.11 -25.17 -5.70
CA VAL A 10 -7.98 -24.21 -5.66
C VAL A 10 -8.26 -23.01 -6.58
N ILE A 11 -8.77 -23.26 -7.79
CA ILE A 11 -9.14 -22.20 -8.74
C ILE A 11 -10.26 -21.33 -8.19
N LYS A 12 -11.36 -21.91 -7.66
CA LYS A 12 -12.47 -21.15 -7.06
C LYS A 12 -12.04 -20.29 -5.86
N ARG A 13 -11.12 -20.78 -5.03
CA ARG A 13 -10.56 -19.99 -3.91
C ARG A 13 -9.80 -18.77 -4.42
N ARG A 14 -8.92 -18.94 -5.40
CA ARG A 14 -8.16 -17.84 -6.02
C ARG A 14 -9.06 -16.82 -6.70
N GLN A 15 -10.13 -17.28 -7.36
CA GLN A 15 -11.12 -16.41 -8.01
C GLN A 15 -11.86 -15.51 -7.01
N ARG A 16 -12.24 -16.05 -5.83
CA ARG A 16 -12.84 -15.25 -4.74
C ARG A 16 -11.87 -14.23 -4.17
N LEU A 17 -10.60 -14.61 -3.98
CA LEU A 17 -9.54 -13.71 -3.55
C LEU A 17 -9.39 -12.54 -4.53
N ILE A 18 -9.31 -12.80 -5.84
CA ILE A 18 -9.24 -11.76 -6.87
C ILE A 18 -10.46 -10.84 -6.85
N GLN A 19 -11.65 -11.38 -6.59
CA GLN A 19 -12.90 -10.60 -6.58
C GLN A 19 -13.04 -9.71 -5.33
N ILE A 20 -12.55 -10.15 -4.16
CA ILE A 20 -12.59 -9.40 -2.90
C ILE A 20 -11.37 -8.48 -2.75
N TRP A 21 -10.26 -8.77 -3.43
CA TRP A 21 -9.03 -7.98 -3.40
C TRP A 21 -9.22 -6.47 -3.58
N PRO A 22 -10.02 -5.94 -4.54
CA PRO A 22 -10.19 -4.50 -4.67
C PRO A 22 -10.81 -3.85 -3.42
N PHE A 23 -11.72 -4.54 -2.71
CA PHE A 23 -12.25 -4.05 -1.44
C PHE A 23 -11.16 -4.03 -0.36
N ILE A 24 -10.36 -5.10 -0.25
CA ILE A 24 -9.25 -5.18 0.71
C ILE A 24 -8.23 -4.07 0.44
N ALA A 25 -7.82 -3.91 -0.82
CA ALA A 25 -6.88 -2.89 -1.25
C ALA A 25 -7.42 -1.48 -0.97
N LEU A 26 -8.70 -1.22 -1.23
CA LEU A 26 -9.35 0.06 -0.93
C LEU A 26 -9.37 0.32 0.59
N THR A 27 -9.71 -0.67 1.41
CA THR A 27 -9.68 -0.53 2.87
C THR A 27 -8.28 -0.29 3.40
N LEU A 28 -7.27 -1.00 2.90
CA LEU A 28 -5.88 -0.80 3.30
C LEU A 28 -5.38 0.59 2.90
N ALA A 29 -5.63 1.00 1.65
CA ALA A 29 -5.24 2.32 1.16
C ALA A 29 -5.95 3.44 1.94
N GLY A 30 -7.24 3.28 2.23
CA GLY A 30 -8.00 4.23 3.04
C GLY A 30 -7.48 4.32 4.48
N MET A 31 -7.17 3.20 5.11
CA MET A 31 -6.60 3.15 6.46
C MET A 31 -5.21 3.81 6.50
N MET A 32 -4.41 3.57 5.47
CA MET A 32 -3.10 4.17 5.33
C MET A 32 -3.19 5.68 5.12
N ALA A 33 -4.07 6.15 4.23
CA ALA A 33 -4.34 7.58 4.04
C ALA A 33 -4.83 8.24 5.34
N ALA A 34 -5.74 7.59 6.06
CA ALA A 34 -6.23 8.08 7.36
C ALA A 34 -5.09 8.18 8.39
N PHE A 35 -4.19 7.20 8.43
CA PHE A 35 -3.00 7.23 9.28
C PHE A 35 -2.10 8.42 8.94
N TYR A 36 -1.80 8.66 7.65
CA TYR A 36 -1.00 9.81 7.22
C TYR A 36 -1.65 11.14 7.56
N ILE A 37 -2.97 11.28 7.32
CA ILE A 37 -3.72 12.50 7.65
C ILE A 37 -3.72 12.75 9.15
N TRP A 38 -4.00 11.72 9.95
CA TRP A 38 -3.98 11.81 11.41
C TRP A 38 -2.60 12.20 11.93
N ALA A 39 -1.56 11.53 11.44
CA ALA A 39 -0.18 11.78 11.85
C ALA A 39 0.30 13.17 11.43
N PHE A 40 -0.15 13.70 10.28
CA PHE A 40 0.14 15.07 9.84
C PHE A 40 -0.46 16.12 10.80
N ILE A 41 -1.66 15.87 11.35
CA ILE A 41 -2.33 16.80 12.26
C ILE A 41 -1.79 16.68 13.69
N LYS A 42 -1.60 15.46 14.20
CA LYS A 42 -1.27 15.21 15.62
C LYS A 42 0.23 15.17 15.90
N GLN A 43 1.05 14.75 14.94
CA GLN A 43 2.50 14.59 15.09
C GLN A 43 3.23 15.15 13.86
N PRO A 44 3.16 16.47 13.64
CA PRO A 44 3.79 17.10 12.47
C PRO A 44 5.31 16.90 12.44
N VAL A 45 5.95 16.68 13.60
CA VAL A 45 7.38 16.36 13.71
C VAL A 45 7.76 15.06 12.99
N LEU A 46 6.85 14.08 12.89
CA LEU A 46 7.13 12.76 12.30
C LEU A 46 6.78 12.64 10.82
N VAL A 47 6.00 13.58 10.27
CA VAL A 47 5.45 13.44 8.91
C VAL A 47 5.68 14.68 8.05
N ASN A 48 5.84 15.86 8.66
CA ASN A 48 6.02 17.11 7.94
C ASN A 48 7.48 17.59 8.05
N PRO A 49 8.34 17.27 7.05
CA PRO A 49 9.74 17.69 7.08
C PRO A 49 9.91 19.21 7.04
N LEU A 50 8.97 19.95 6.44
CA LEU A 50 9.00 21.42 6.42
C LEU A 50 8.77 22.00 7.82
N HIS A 51 7.89 21.37 8.61
CA HIS A 51 7.65 21.77 9.99
C HIS A 51 8.89 21.55 10.85
N VAL A 52 9.56 20.40 10.70
CA VAL A 52 10.83 20.12 11.38
C VAL A 52 11.92 21.12 10.98
N VAL A 53 12.06 21.44 9.69
CA VAL A 53 13.02 22.44 9.21
C VAL A 53 12.73 23.83 9.80
N SER A 54 11.46 24.24 9.86
CA SER A 54 11.10 25.53 10.46
C SER A 54 11.43 25.59 11.95
N LEU A 55 11.17 24.52 12.70
CA LEU A 55 11.52 24.38 14.12
C LEU A 55 13.04 24.41 14.36
N MET A 56 13.83 23.85 13.43
CA MET A 56 15.29 23.90 13.49
C MET A 56 15.84 25.31 13.21
N GLN A 57 15.22 26.06 12.30
CA GLN A 57 15.63 27.42 11.96
C GLN A 57 15.30 28.45 13.05
N THR A 58 14.24 28.22 13.83
CA THR A 58 13.78 29.15 14.89
C THR A 58 14.45 28.94 16.26
N GLY A 59 15.39 28.00 16.37
CA GLY A 59 16.33 27.90 17.49
C GLY A 59 15.99 26.85 18.55
N GLY A 60 16.52 25.63 18.41
CA GLY A 60 16.39 24.66 19.50
C GLY A 60 16.99 23.27 19.36
N LEU A 61 17.82 22.97 18.36
CA LEU A 61 18.50 21.66 18.30
C LEU A 61 19.99 21.86 18.05
N ASP A 62 20.74 21.83 19.15
CA ASP A 62 22.17 21.61 19.14
C ASP A 62 22.46 20.21 18.59
N SER A 63 23.57 20.07 17.87
CA SER A 63 24.00 18.92 17.07
C SER A 63 23.27 18.70 15.73
N THR A 64 24.00 18.99 14.65
CA THR A 64 23.66 18.71 13.24
C THR A 64 23.14 17.28 13.03
N THR A 65 23.57 16.31 13.85
CA THR A 65 23.13 14.91 13.81
C THR A 65 21.67 14.74 14.25
N GLN A 66 21.21 15.46 15.27
CA GLN A 66 19.82 15.39 15.75
C GLN A 66 18.85 16.04 14.75
N ALA A 67 19.30 17.13 14.11
CA ALA A 67 18.63 17.79 13.00
C ALA A 67 18.46 16.86 11.77
N LEU A 68 19.54 16.16 11.40
CA LEU A 68 19.52 15.17 10.31
C LEU A 68 18.54 14.03 10.59
N LEU A 69 18.54 13.48 11.81
CA LEU A 69 17.61 12.42 12.22
C LEU A 69 16.14 12.89 12.21
N ALA A 70 15.90 14.12 12.65
CA ALA A 70 14.56 14.71 12.70
C ALA A 70 13.94 14.92 11.31
N VAL A 71 14.75 15.18 10.27
CA VAL A 71 14.27 15.32 8.88
C VAL A 71 14.24 14.00 8.12
N THR A 72 15.21 13.12 8.38
CA THR A 72 15.28 11.81 7.70
C THR A 72 14.15 10.87 8.14
N ALA A 73 13.70 10.93 9.39
CA ALA A 73 12.57 10.15 9.87
C ALA A 73 11.26 10.40 9.07
N PRO A 74 10.76 11.64 8.91
CA PRO A 74 9.59 11.92 8.08
C PRO A 74 9.81 11.57 6.61
N MET A 75 11.00 11.86 6.05
CA MET A 75 11.34 11.48 4.68
C MET A 75 11.24 9.97 4.45
N LEU A 76 11.87 9.16 5.30
CA LEU A 76 11.82 7.70 5.22
C LEU A 76 10.40 7.18 5.36
N LEU A 77 9.62 7.74 6.28
CA LEU A 77 8.23 7.34 6.48
C LEU A 77 7.35 7.65 5.26
N LEU A 78 7.59 8.76 4.56
CA LEU A 78 6.92 9.08 3.29
C LEU A 78 7.37 8.14 2.16
N VAL A 79 8.67 7.86 2.03
CA VAL A 79 9.22 6.96 1.00
C VAL A 79 8.70 5.54 1.18
N VAL A 80 8.73 5.01 2.41
CA VAL A 80 8.19 3.68 2.74
C VAL A 80 6.69 3.63 2.46
N GLY A 81 5.95 4.69 2.79
CA GLY A 81 4.54 4.82 2.44
C GLY A 81 4.29 4.77 0.94
N ALA A 82 5.01 5.57 0.18
CA ALA A 82 4.89 5.61 -1.26
C ALA A 82 5.20 4.24 -1.89
N LEU A 83 6.26 3.56 -1.42
CA LEU A 83 6.61 2.21 -1.86
C LEU A 83 5.50 1.20 -1.52
N ALA A 84 4.95 1.25 -0.32
CA ALA A 84 3.85 0.35 0.07
C ALA A 84 2.59 0.59 -0.77
N LEU A 85 2.25 1.84 -1.09
CA LEU A 85 1.16 2.16 -2.02
C LEU A 85 1.44 1.65 -3.44
N LEU A 86 2.66 1.83 -3.94
CA LEU A 86 3.07 1.31 -5.25
C LEU A 86 2.97 -0.22 -5.31
N LEU A 87 3.41 -0.93 -4.26
CA LEU A 87 3.26 -2.38 -4.17
C LEU A 87 1.79 -2.80 -4.13
N LEU A 88 0.96 -2.10 -3.35
CA LEU A 88 -0.48 -2.34 -3.31
C LEU A 88 -1.11 -2.16 -4.69
N LEU A 89 -0.76 -1.11 -5.41
CA LEU A 89 -1.22 -0.86 -6.77
C LEU A 89 -0.73 -1.95 -7.74
N PHE A 90 0.55 -2.31 -7.69
CA PHE A 90 1.15 -3.33 -8.54
C PHE A 90 0.46 -4.69 -8.36
N VAL A 91 0.29 -5.14 -7.11
CA VAL A 91 -0.40 -6.39 -6.79
C VAL A 91 -1.85 -6.32 -7.23
N SER A 92 -2.52 -5.19 -7.03
CA SER A 92 -3.91 -5.00 -7.46
C SER A 92 -4.06 -5.08 -8.98
N VAL A 93 -3.18 -4.43 -9.74
CA VAL A 93 -3.17 -4.50 -11.22
C VAL A 93 -2.89 -5.93 -11.69
N GLY A 94 -1.91 -6.61 -11.08
CA GLY A 94 -1.58 -8.00 -11.41
C GLY A 94 -2.78 -8.95 -11.22
N LEU A 95 -3.45 -8.88 -10.07
CA LEU A 95 -4.61 -9.71 -9.75
C LEU A 95 -5.82 -9.40 -10.65
N ILE A 96 -6.05 -8.13 -10.99
CA ILE A 96 -7.11 -7.74 -11.94
C ILE A 96 -6.83 -8.34 -13.32
N ASN A 97 -5.57 -8.29 -13.77
CA ASN A 97 -5.17 -8.80 -15.08
C ASN A 97 -5.29 -10.33 -15.15
N GLU A 98 -4.91 -11.05 -14.08
CA GLU A 98 -5.15 -12.49 -13.94
C GLU A 98 -6.65 -12.83 -13.98
N GLY A 99 -7.47 -12.07 -13.25
CA GLY A 99 -8.93 -12.22 -13.27
C GLY A 99 -9.55 -12.03 -14.65
N ARG A 100 -8.99 -11.12 -15.46
CA ARG A 100 -9.41 -10.88 -16.85
C ARG A 100 -9.02 -12.04 -17.76
N LEU A 101 -7.79 -12.52 -17.66
CA LEU A 101 -7.26 -13.63 -18.47
C LEU A 101 -8.05 -14.92 -18.26
N MET A 102 -8.35 -15.27 -17.01
CA MET A 102 -9.19 -16.44 -16.69
C MET A 102 -10.59 -16.34 -17.29
N ARG A 103 -11.19 -15.15 -17.27
CA ARG A 103 -12.53 -14.90 -17.85
C ARG A 103 -12.53 -15.07 -19.37
N VAL A 104 -11.47 -14.65 -20.05
CA VAL A 104 -11.31 -14.81 -21.50
C VAL A 104 -11.11 -16.28 -21.87
N LEU A 105 -10.29 -17.02 -21.12
CA LEU A 105 -10.08 -18.46 -21.31
C LEU A 105 -11.37 -19.26 -21.10
N GLU A 106 -12.13 -18.97 -20.06
CA GLU A 106 -13.42 -19.62 -19.80
C GLU A 106 -14.44 -19.35 -20.93
N LYS A 107 -14.44 -18.14 -21.49
CA LYS A 107 -15.30 -17.79 -22.64
C LYS A 107 -14.89 -18.55 -23.91
N ASN A 108 -13.60 -18.69 -24.19
CA ASN A 108 -13.10 -19.38 -25.38
C ASN A 108 -13.20 -20.91 -25.29
N MET A 109 -13.23 -21.51 -24.09
CA MET A 109 -13.44 -22.96 -23.92
C MET A 109 -14.92 -23.38 -23.93
N LYS A 110 -15.86 -22.42 -23.87
CA LYS A 110 -17.31 -22.66 -23.91
C LYS A 110 -17.91 -22.57 -25.32
N ASN A 111 -17.15 -22.03 -26.28
CA ASN A 111 -17.46 -22.01 -27.71
C ASN A 111 -16.70 -23.14 -28.42
#